data_AF-A0AAU9S643-F1
#
_entry.id   AF-A0AAU9S643-F1
#
_cell.length_a   1.000
_cell.length_b   1.000
_cell.length_c   1.000
_cell.angle_alpha   90.00
_cell.angle_beta   90.00
_cell.angle_gamma   90.00
#
_symmetry.space_group_name_H-M   'P 1'
#
loop_
_entity.id
_entity.type
_entity.pdbx_description
1 polymer ?
#
loop_
_entity_poly.entity_id
_entity_poly.type
_entity_poly.pdbx_seq_one_letter_code
_entity_poly.pdbx_strand_id
1 'polypeptide(L)'
;MGMIMKKPVKYFLVDAFTESAFKGNQAAVCILKEEHERDDAWLQSLAAEFNVSETCFLTPITGLDARFRLRWFTPSVEVDLCGHGTLASAHSLFSNGLVDSDKVEFVTRSGILTAERVQDNSKVRVKGGSFFIELDFPVIPTCEYSSIYDIDTSMFSKALNGATVVDVRRTTTNNKVISEDFFNGSAKASSTDKIIVVLQSWEAVTELQPRMDEISKCPGKLIIVTAAAPEGSVYDFCSRFFSPKLGVDEDPVCGSAHCSLAHYWSLKINKCDFVAYSASRRSGTLKVHYDREKQRVFLTGKAVTVMKGSVLAGFLSHSGLVLAYDRSFCSIFVCVGKSCLLLRFSDGSFTTSFITTIGIDFKIRTIELDGKRIKLQIWDTAGQERFRTITTAYYRGAMGILLVYDVTDESSFNNIRNWIRNIEQHASDNVNKILVGNKADMDESKRAVPKSKGQALADEYGIKFFETSAKTNLNVEEVFFSVAKDIKQRLADTDARAEPQTIKINQADQSAGTSQTTQKSACCGS
;
A
#
# COMPACT_ATOMS: atom_id res chain seq x y z
N MET A 1 -27.13 4.08 21.99
CA MET A 1 -25.78 3.49 22.07
C MET A 1 -24.81 4.51 21.47
N GLY A 2 -23.89 5.08 22.25
CA GLY A 2 -23.03 6.18 21.77
C GLY A 2 -22.01 5.74 20.72
N MET A 3 -21.69 6.61 19.76
CA MET A 3 -20.60 6.41 18.80
C MET A 3 -19.27 6.25 19.55
N ILE A 4 -18.64 5.08 19.48
CA ILE A 4 -17.27 4.90 19.97
C ILE A 4 -16.33 5.46 18.88
N MET A 5 -15.91 6.73 19.02
CA MET A 5 -14.79 7.25 18.25
C MET A 5 -13.54 6.44 18.62
N LYS A 6 -13.08 5.57 17.72
CA LYS A 6 -11.82 4.85 17.87
C LYS A 6 -10.67 5.87 17.88
N LYS A 7 -9.85 5.86 18.94
CA LYS A 7 -8.69 6.77 19.09
C LYS A 7 -7.72 6.62 17.91
N PRO A 8 -7.02 7.72 17.52
CA PRO A 8 -5.96 7.66 16.52
C PRO A 8 -4.87 6.65 16.86
N VAL A 9 -4.37 5.95 15.85
CA VAL A 9 -3.27 4.98 15.97
C VAL A 9 -1.97 5.65 15.55
N LYS A 10 -0.98 5.70 16.44
CA LYS A 10 0.34 6.24 16.10
C LYS A 10 1.04 5.28 15.14
N TYR A 11 1.73 5.83 14.14
CA TYR A 11 2.56 5.05 13.25
C TYR A 11 3.94 5.68 13.02
N PHE A 12 4.88 4.82 12.66
CA PHE A 12 6.22 5.20 12.19
C PHE A 12 6.46 4.52 10.85
N LEU A 13 6.94 5.26 9.85
CA LEU A 13 7.48 4.66 8.63
C LEU A 13 8.99 4.55 8.81
N VAL A 14 9.51 3.34 8.72
CA VAL A 14 10.90 3.03 9.04
C VAL A 14 11.55 2.32 7.86
N ASP A 15 12.73 2.79 7.48
CA ASP A 15 13.61 2.10 6.54
C ASP A 15 14.58 1.23 7.34
N ALA A 16 14.43 -0.10 7.24
CA ALA A 16 15.23 -1.10 7.94
C ALA A 16 16.42 -1.58 7.10
N PHE A 17 17.47 -2.05 7.78
CA PHE A 17 18.75 -2.49 7.19
C PHE A 17 19.50 -1.38 6.43
N THR A 18 19.43 -0.16 6.95
CA THR A 18 20.10 1.02 6.39
C THR A 18 20.44 2.04 7.47
N GLU A 19 21.43 2.89 7.19
CA GLU A 19 21.77 4.08 7.98
C GLU A 19 21.26 5.38 7.33
N SER A 20 20.71 5.30 6.12
CA SER A 20 20.24 6.46 5.36
C SER A 20 18.77 6.31 5.01
N ALA A 21 18.03 7.42 5.10
CA ALA A 21 16.66 7.50 4.62
C ALA A 21 16.57 7.16 3.12
N PHE A 22 15.44 6.61 2.72
CA PHE A 22 15.10 6.19 1.35
C PHE A 22 15.95 5.04 0.80
N LYS A 23 16.70 4.36 1.67
CA LYS A 23 17.42 3.12 1.40
C LYS A 23 16.82 1.97 2.22
N GLY A 24 17.38 0.76 2.16
CA GLY A 24 16.89 -0.39 2.93
C GLY A 24 15.48 -0.82 2.53
N ASN A 25 14.79 -1.49 3.45
CA ASN A 25 13.42 -1.98 3.24
C ASN A 25 12.41 -1.29 4.15
N GLN A 26 11.28 -0.88 3.58
CA GLN A 26 10.33 -0.01 4.25
C GLN A 26 9.32 -0.83 5.04
N ALA A 27 9.06 -0.43 6.27
CA ALA A 27 7.95 -0.95 7.06
C ALA A 27 7.20 0.16 7.78
N ALA A 28 5.88 0.11 7.72
CA ALA A 28 5.01 0.93 8.56
C ALA A 28 4.81 0.21 9.90
N VAL A 29 5.03 0.86 11.03
CA VAL A 29 4.89 0.29 12.38
C VAL A 29 3.80 1.05 13.12
N CYS A 30 2.67 0.38 13.33
CA CYS A 30 1.50 0.92 14.03
C CYS A 30 1.48 0.44 15.49
N ILE A 31 1.35 1.38 16.42
CA ILE A 31 1.23 1.08 17.86
C ILE A 31 -0.24 1.05 18.26
N LEU A 32 -0.74 -0.15 18.55
CA LEU A 32 -2.07 -0.41 19.06
C LEU A 32 -2.08 -0.42 20.60
N LYS A 33 -3.27 -0.32 21.18
CA LYS A 33 -3.51 -0.50 22.62
C LYS A 33 -4.49 -1.65 22.80
N GLU A 34 -4.34 -2.48 23.83
CA GLU A 34 -5.21 -3.64 24.07
C GLU A 34 -6.71 -3.26 24.12
N GLU A 35 -7.02 -2.14 24.80
CA GLU A 35 -8.37 -1.55 24.87
C GLU A 35 -8.97 -1.10 23.51
N HIS A 36 -8.19 -1.15 22.42
CA HIS A 36 -8.57 -0.66 21.09
C HIS A 36 -8.29 -1.70 20.00
N GLU A 37 -8.50 -2.98 20.30
CA GLU A 37 -8.26 -4.07 19.34
C GLU A 37 -8.97 -3.79 18.00
N ARG A 38 -8.22 -4.02 16.93
CA ARG A 38 -8.67 -3.83 15.55
C ARG A 38 -8.83 -5.21 14.95
N ASP A 39 -9.95 -5.41 14.26
CA ASP A 39 -10.20 -6.65 13.54
C ASP A 39 -9.23 -6.80 12.34
N ASP A 40 -9.11 -8.04 11.87
CA ASP A 40 -8.20 -8.41 10.79
C ASP A 40 -8.50 -7.66 9.48
N ALA A 41 -9.78 -7.37 9.22
CA ALA A 41 -10.18 -6.63 8.03
C ALA A 41 -9.66 -5.18 8.06
N TRP A 42 -9.70 -4.53 9.22
CA TRP A 42 -9.14 -3.19 9.41
C TRP A 42 -7.62 -3.20 9.31
N LEU A 43 -6.94 -4.17 9.93
CA LEU A 43 -5.48 -4.29 9.85
C LEU A 43 -5.02 -4.48 8.40
N GLN A 44 -5.68 -5.37 7.66
CA GLN A 44 -5.42 -5.62 6.25
C GLN A 44 -5.71 -4.38 5.39
N SER A 45 -6.81 -3.66 5.66
CA SER A 45 -7.17 -2.44 4.94
C SER A 45 -6.15 -1.33 5.16
N LEU A 46 -5.66 -1.16 6.39
CA LEU A 46 -4.62 -0.17 6.66
C LEU A 46 -3.26 -0.56 6.04
N ALA A 47 -2.93 -1.86 6.03
CA ALA A 47 -1.73 -2.34 5.35
C ALA A 47 -1.78 -2.07 3.84
N ALA A 48 -2.95 -2.28 3.23
CA ALA A 48 -3.21 -1.93 1.84
C ALA A 48 -3.10 -0.42 1.59
N GLU A 49 -3.58 0.41 2.53
CA GLU A 49 -3.49 1.88 2.44
C GLU A 49 -2.04 2.39 2.49
N PHE A 50 -1.21 1.85 3.39
CA PHE A 50 0.20 2.22 3.44
C PHE A 50 0.95 1.80 2.16
N ASN A 51 0.56 0.67 1.57
CA ASN A 51 1.13 0.13 0.33
C ASN A 51 2.67 0.07 0.31
N VAL A 52 3.25 -0.32 1.45
CA VAL A 52 4.68 -0.62 1.61
C VAL A 52 4.88 -2.14 1.72
N SER A 53 6.13 -2.62 1.73
CA SER A 53 6.45 -4.04 1.83
C SER A 53 5.65 -4.70 2.95
N GLU A 54 5.76 -4.16 4.18
CA GLU A 54 5.02 -4.66 5.33
C GLU A 54 4.52 -3.56 6.27
N THR A 55 3.30 -3.76 6.77
CA THR A 55 2.74 -3.03 7.89
C THR A 55 2.72 -3.91 9.13
N CYS A 56 3.39 -3.44 10.18
CA CYS A 56 3.58 -4.10 11.45
C CYS A 56 2.60 -3.51 12.47
N PHE A 57 1.93 -4.38 13.22
CA PHE A 57 1.02 -3.96 14.30
C PHE A 57 1.55 -4.46 15.63
N LEU A 58 1.90 -3.52 16.50
CA LEU A 58 2.40 -3.78 17.85
C LEU A 58 1.30 -3.53 18.87
N THR A 59 0.98 -4.53 19.66
CA THR A 59 0.10 -4.40 20.82
C THR A 59 0.90 -4.76 22.07
N PRO A 60 1.08 -3.86 23.05
CA PRO A 60 1.74 -4.21 24.32
C PRO A 60 0.95 -5.31 25.03
N ILE A 61 1.63 -6.24 25.68
CA ILE A 61 1.00 -7.27 26.50
C ILE A 61 1.01 -6.80 27.95
N THR A 62 -0.17 -6.56 28.53
CA THR A 62 -0.27 -6.01 29.89
C THR A 62 0.36 -6.95 30.94
N GLY A 63 1.14 -6.38 31.87
CA GLY A 63 1.75 -7.09 32.99
C GLY A 63 3.11 -7.74 32.71
N LEU A 64 3.66 -7.57 31.51
CA LEU A 64 4.99 -8.02 31.14
C LEU A 64 5.78 -6.88 30.49
N ASP A 65 6.87 -6.48 31.12
CA ASP A 65 7.73 -5.43 30.58
C ASP A 65 8.37 -5.86 29.26
N ALA A 66 8.49 -4.93 28.33
CA ALA A 66 9.15 -5.12 27.03
C ALA A 66 8.61 -6.27 26.17
N ARG A 67 7.36 -6.73 26.38
CA ARG A 67 6.74 -7.79 25.58
C ARG A 67 5.53 -7.28 24.78
N PHE A 68 5.51 -7.58 23.49
CA PHE A 68 4.50 -7.09 22.55
C PHE A 68 3.98 -8.24 21.69
N ARG A 69 2.68 -8.23 21.38
CA ARG A 69 2.16 -8.98 20.24
C ARG A 69 2.55 -8.24 18.96
N LEU A 70 3.11 -8.96 18.00
CA LEU A 70 3.52 -8.42 16.70
C LEU A 70 2.87 -9.22 15.57
N ARG A 71 2.21 -8.52 14.66
CA ARG A 71 1.62 -9.07 13.44
C ARG A 71 2.11 -8.29 12.23
N TRP A 72 2.29 -8.96 11.09
CA TRP A 72 2.77 -8.36 9.86
C TRP A 72 1.80 -8.60 8.72
N PHE A 73 1.50 -7.54 7.98
CA PHE A 73 0.60 -7.57 6.85
C PHE A 73 1.30 -6.96 5.64
N THR A 74 1.33 -7.68 4.53
CA THR A 74 1.54 -7.07 3.22
C THR A 74 0.25 -6.34 2.80
N PRO A 75 0.25 -5.61 1.67
CA PRO A 75 -0.98 -5.00 1.16
C PRO A 75 -2.12 -5.99 0.89
N SER A 76 -1.82 -7.28 0.75
CA SER A 76 -2.79 -8.31 0.36
C SER A 76 -3.04 -9.39 1.42
N VAL A 77 -2.08 -9.68 2.31
CA VAL A 77 -2.19 -10.81 3.24
C VAL A 77 -1.35 -10.65 4.51
N GLU A 78 -1.79 -11.26 5.60
CA GLU A 78 -0.97 -11.44 6.82
C GLU A 78 0.12 -12.51 6.59
N VAL A 79 1.34 -12.24 7.02
CA VAL A 79 2.48 -13.16 6.90
C VAL A 79 2.95 -13.65 8.26
N ASP A 80 3.42 -14.89 8.32
CA ASP A 80 3.79 -15.54 9.58
C ASP A 80 5.13 -15.06 10.16
N LEU A 81 6.01 -14.49 9.32
CA LEU A 81 7.35 -14.06 9.71
C LEU A 81 7.88 -12.95 8.78
N CYS A 82 8.37 -11.85 9.35
CA CYS A 82 9.02 -10.78 8.59
C CYS A 82 10.24 -10.21 9.33
N GLY A 83 11.41 -10.28 8.68
CA GLY A 83 12.68 -9.82 9.26
C GLY A 83 12.77 -8.30 9.42
N HIS A 84 12.65 -7.56 8.31
CA HIS A 84 12.81 -6.11 8.32
C HIS A 84 11.68 -5.41 9.10
N GLY A 85 10.45 -5.94 9.06
CA GLY A 85 9.33 -5.46 9.88
C GLY A 85 9.56 -5.66 11.37
N THR A 86 10.18 -6.78 11.78
CA THR A 86 10.60 -6.99 13.18
C THR A 86 11.68 -5.99 13.59
N LEU A 87 12.67 -5.74 12.71
CA LEU A 87 13.72 -4.76 12.97
C LEU A 87 13.15 -3.35 13.12
N ALA A 88 12.26 -2.95 12.20
CA ALA A 88 11.56 -1.67 12.22
C ALA A 88 10.70 -1.49 13.48
N SER A 89 10.04 -2.57 13.91
CA SER A 89 9.22 -2.60 15.13
C SER A 89 10.09 -2.35 16.38
N ALA A 90 11.20 -3.09 16.51
CA ALA A 90 12.16 -2.88 17.59
C ALA A 90 12.77 -1.47 17.55
N HIS A 91 13.16 -0.98 16.37
CA HIS A 91 13.66 0.38 16.20
C HIS A 91 12.66 1.41 16.69
N SER A 92 11.38 1.26 16.32
CA SER A 92 10.30 2.17 16.72
C SER A 92 10.15 2.21 18.25
N LEU A 93 10.22 1.06 18.91
CA LEU A 93 10.14 0.97 20.37
C LEU A 93 11.35 1.62 21.05
N PHE A 94 12.56 1.25 20.61
CA PHE A 94 13.83 1.70 21.18
C PHE A 94 14.13 3.18 20.97
N SER A 95 13.84 3.73 19.80
CA SER A 95 14.15 5.12 19.43
C SER A 95 13.15 6.13 20.00
N ASN A 96 11.91 5.70 20.28
CA ASN A 96 10.87 6.56 20.83
C ASN A 96 10.67 6.40 22.35
N GLY A 97 11.54 5.65 23.03
CA GLY A 97 11.47 5.45 24.48
C GLY A 97 10.18 4.75 24.93
N LEU A 98 9.64 3.85 24.09
CA LEU A 98 8.42 3.09 24.39
C LEU A 98 8.70 1.83 25.23
N VAL A 99 9.98 1.56 25.49
CA VAL A 99 10.48 0.46 26.31
C VAL A 99 11.74 0.91 27.05
N ASP A 100 11.87 0.51 28.32
CA ASP A 100 13.02 0.83 29.19
C ASP A 100 13.99 -0.35 29.34
N SER A 101 14.09 -1.16 28.27
CA SER A 101 14.94 -2.35 28.19
C SER A 101 15.70 -2.31 26.86
N ASP A 102 16.90 -2.89 26.84
CA ASP A 102 17.65 -3.12 25.61
C ASP A 102 17.19 -4.38 24.87
N LYS A 103 16.32 -5.19 25.48
CA LYS A 103 15.73 -6.38 24.87
C LYS A 103 14.22 -6.29 24.83
N VAL A 104 13.64 -6.66 23.68
CA VAL A 104 12.19 -6.76 23.45
C VAL A 104 11.83 -8.16 22.99
N GLU A 105 10.70 -8.67 23.47
CA GLU A 105 10.12 -9.93 23.04
C GLU A 105 8.83 -9.71 22.24
N PHE A 106 8.76 -10.35 21.08
CA PHE A 106 7.61 -10.31 20.20
C PHE A 106 6.90 -11.65 20.21
N VAL A 107 5.64 -11.67 20.63
CA VAL A 107 4.75 -12.83 20.50
C VAL A 107 4.10 -12.79 19.13
N THR A 108 4.40 -13.79 18.30
CA THR A 108 4.04 -13.84 16.87
C THR A 108 3.40 -15.19 16.53
N ARG A 109 2.85 -15.34 15.32
CA ARG A 109 2.34 -16.65 14.85
C ARG A 109 3.44 -17.71 14.71
N SER A 110 4.68 -17.29 14.46
CA SER A 110 5.85 -18.17 14.37
C SER A 110 6.52 -18.44 15.72
N GLY A 111 5.87 -18.09 16.85
CA GLY A 111 6.44 -18.19 18.19
C GLY A 111 7.04 -16.87 18.68
N ILE A 112 7.89 -16.96 19.70
CA ILE A 112 8.52 -15.79 20.32
C ILE A 112 9.78 -15.43 19.55
N LEU A 113 9.88 -14.17 19.12
CA LEU A 113 11.10 -13.58 18.56
C LEU A 113 11.69 -12.59 19.56
N THR A 114 13.00 -12.42 19.53
CA THR A 114 13.70 -11.42 20.35
C THR A 114 14.41 -10.41 19.49
N ALA A 115 14.45 -9.17 19.96
CA ALA A 115 15.25 -8.10 19.39
C ALA A 115 16.06 -7.43 20.50
N GLU A 116 17.36 -7.24 20.27
CA GLU A 116 18.27 -6.65 21.24
C GLU A 116 18.99 -5.43 20.66
N ARG A 117 19.06 -4.35 21.43
CA ARG A 117 19.80 -3.14 21.10
C ARG A 117 21.28 -3.41 21.37
N VAL A 118 22.08 -3.43 20.30
CA VAL A 118 23.52 -3.65 20.38
C VAL A 118 24.24 -2.30 20.20
N GLN A 119 25.11 -1.96 21.15
CA GLN A 119 25.93 -0.75 21.05
C GLN A 119 27.00 -0.90 19.96
N ASP A 120 27.23 0.17 19.23
CA ASP A 120 28.37 0.27 18.32
C ASP A 120 29.63 0.42 19.17
N ASN A 121 30.59 -0.50 19.08
CA ASN A 121 31.86 -0.45 19.82
C ASN A 121 32.77 0.74 19.39
N SER A 122 32.31 1.59 18.48
CA SER A 122 32.94 2.87 18.18
C SER A 122 32.74 3.87 19.33
N LYS A 123 33.86 4.39 19.88
CA LYS A 123 33.94 5.22 21.10
C LYS A 123 33.30 6.63 21.01
N VAL A 124 32.25 6.82 20.22
CA VAL A 124 31.56 8.11 20.03
C VAL A 124 30.09 7.99 20.42
N ARG A 125 29.77 8.41 21.65
CA ARG A 125 28.38 8.62 22.07
C ARG A 125 27.82 9.87 21.40
N VAL A 126 27.13 9.69 20.27
CA VAL A 126 26.26 10.75 19.72
C VAL A 126 24.94 10.71 20.49
N LYS A 127 24.55 11.82 21.13
CA LYS A 127 23.18 11.98 21.68
C LYS A 127 22.21 11.97 20.49
N GLY A 128 21.43 10.90 20.36
CA GLY A 128 20.62 10.59 19.17
C GLY A 128 21.25 9.57 18.21
N GLY A 129 22.26 8.82 18.66
CA GLY A 129 23.07 7.92 17.84
C GLY A 129 22.31 6.74 17.21
N SER A 130 22.78 6.32 16.03
CA SER A 130 22.37 5.08 15.39
C SER A 130 22.89 3.89 16.20
N PHE A 131 22.00 2.97 16.56
CA PHE A 131 22.32 1.73 17.27
C PHE A 131 22.00 0.54 16.38
N PHE A 132 22.72 -0.57 16.58
CA PHE A 132 22.39 -1.81 15.92
C PHE A 132 21.24 -2.50 16.67
N ILE A 133 20.43 -3.25 15.91
CA ILE A 133 19.42 -4.14 16.46
C ILE A 133 19.76 -5.53 15.94
N GLU A 134 19.97 -6.45 16.87
CA GLU A 134 20.14 -7.86 16.57
C GLU A 134 18.80 -8.58 16.71
N LEU A 135 18.48 -9.39 15.71
CA LEU A 135 17.30 -10.24 15.67
C LEU A 135 17.70 -11.69 15.63
N ASP A 136 17.02 -12.52 16.39
CA ASP A 136 17.29 -13.94 16.52
C ASP A 136 16.24 -14.75 15.71
N PHE A 137 16.69 -15.42 14.65
CA PHE A 137 15.86 -16.23 13.74
C PHE A 137 16.31 -17.70 13.65
N PRO A 138 15.42 -18.64 13.33
CA PRO A 138 15.83 -20.01 13.03
C PRO A 138 16.64 -20.07 11.73
N VAL A 139 17.63 -20.95 11.66
CA VAL A 139 18.31 -21.26 10.39
C VAL A 139 17.31 -21.88 9.41
N ILE A 140 17.47 -21.58 8.11
CA ILE A 140 16.74 -22.26 7.04
C ILE A 140 17.75 -23.08 6.24
N PRO A 141 17.84 -24.40 6.44
CA PRO A 141 18.80 -25.24 5.73
C PRO A 141 18.56 -25.23 4.21
N THR A 142 19.64 -25.45 3.45
CA THR A 142 19.63 -25.47 1.99
C THR A 142 20.22 -26.78 1.48
N CYS A 143 19.59 -27.39 0.47
CA CYS A 143 20.07 -28.59 -0.21
C CYS A 143 20.34 -28.32 -1.70
N GLU A 144 20.97 -29.30 -2.37
CA GLU A 144 21.08 -29.30 -3.83
C GLU A 144 19.71 -29.33 -4.50
N TYR A 145 19.63 -28.78 -5.69
CA TYR A 145 18.39 -28.69 -6.45
C TYR A 145 18.02 -30.02 -7.17
N SER A 146 18.99 -30.91 -7.45
CA SER A 146 18.82 -32.25 -8.05
C SER A 146 18.55 -33.31 -6.96
N SER A 147 17.62 -34.27 -7.11
CA SER A 147 17.84 -35.47 -7.94
C SER A 147 16.59 -36.29 -8.32
N ILE A 148 15.39 -35.70 -8.50
CA ILE A 148 14.20 -36.54 -8.82
C ILE A 148 13.72 -36.40 -10.29
N TYR A 149 14.02 -35.32 -11.03
CA TYR A 149 13.43 -35.13 -12.38
C TYR A 149 14.25 -34.37 -13.44
N ASP A 150 15.60 -34.36 -13.41
CA ASP A 150 16.42 -33.64 -14.44
C ASP A 150 15.90 -32.22 -14.75
N ILE A 151 15.64 -31.44 -13.70
CA ILE A 151 15.11 -30.08 -13.90
C ILE A 151 16.22 -29.20 -14.46
N ASP A 152 16.07 -28.85 -15.73
CA ASP A 152 16.95 -27.98 -16.48
C ASP A 152 17.15 -26.62 -15.77
N THR A 153 18.37 -26.37 -15.30
CA THR A 153 18.76 -25.10 -14.66
C THR A 153 18.81 -23.94 -15.66
N SER A 154 18.71 -24.20 -16.97
CA SER A 154 18.62 -23.17 -18.02
C SER A 154 17.44 -22.23 -17.81
N MET A 155 16.36 -22.68 -17.16
CA MET A 155 15.21 -21.84 -16.86
C MET A 155 15.58 -20.64 -15.99
N PHE A 156 16.51 -20.84 -15.02
CA PHE A 156 16.99 -19.76 -14.17
C PHE A 156 17.86 -18.80 -14.97
N SER A 157 18.76 -19.30 -15.82
CA SER A 157 19.55 -18.44 -16.70
C SER A 157 18.65 -17.60 -17.61
N LYS A 158 17.62 -18.21 -18.23
CA LYS A 158 16.63 -17.50 -19.07
C LYS A 158 15.88 -16.42 -18.26
N ALA A 159 15.42 -16.76 -17.06
CA ALA A 159 14.72 -15.81 -16.19
C ALA A 159 15.61 -14.65 -15.73
N LEU A 160 16.90 -14.93 -15.55
CA LEU A 160 17.94 -13.96 -15.21
C LEU A 160 18.61 -13.37 -16.47
N ASN A 161 17.89 -13.34 -17.59
CA ASN A 161 18.29 -12.70 -18.84
C ASN A 161 19.64 -13.17 -19.41
N GLY A 162 19.90 -14.47 -19.33
CA GLY A 162 21.12 -15.11 -19.83
C GLY A 162 22.31 -15.07 -18.87
N ALA A 163 22.11 -14.70 -17.60
CA ALA A 163 23.17 -14.71 -16.61
C ALA A 163 23.78 -16.11 -16.43
N THR A 164 25.10 -16.17 -16.24
CA THR A 164 25.84 -17.41 -15.96
C THR A 164 25.54 -17.87 -14.54
N VAL A 165 24.81 -18.97 -14.42
CA VAL A 165 24.47 -19.63 -13.16
C VAL A 165 25.56 -20.62 -12.79
N VAL A 166 26.08 -20.53 -11.56
CA VAL A 166 27.17 -21.36 -11.02
C VAL A 166 26.66 -22.46 -10.09
N ASP A 167 25.62 -22.16 -9.30
CA ASP A 167 25.04 -23.10 -8.34
C ASP A 167 23.54 -22.78 -8.18
N VAL A 168 22.74 -23.81 -7.90
CA VAL A 168 21.32 -23.67 -7.59
C VAL A 168 20.99 -24.50 -6.37
N ARG A 169 20.38 -23.86 -5.38
CA ARG A 169 19.96 -24.50 -4.12
C ARG A 169 18.50 -24.26 -3.84
N ARG A 170 17.93 -25.11 -3.01
CA ARG A 170 16.58 -24.95 -2.47
C ARG A 170 16.57 -25.10 -0.97
N THR A 171 15.65 -24.40 -0.32
CA THR A 171 15.41 -24.52 1.12
C THR A 171 14.69 -25.82 1.47
N THR A 172 15.02 -26.42 2.61
CA THR A 172 14.32 -27.60 3.15
C THR A 172 13.64 -27.29 4.48
N THR A 173 12.58 -28.04 4.79
CA THR A 173 11.93 -28.02 6.11
C THR A 173 11.84 -29.46 6.62
N ASN A 174 12.34 -29.74 7.82
CA ASN A 174 12.38 -31.10 8.41
C ASN A 174 13.00 -32.16 7.49
N ASN A 175 14.07 -31.82 6.77
CA ASN A 175 14.75 -32.67 5.79
C ASN A 175 13.85 -33.16 4.62
N LYS A 176 12.65 -32.58 4.43
CA LYS A 176 11.82 -32.81 3.26
C LYS A 176 11.91 -31.64 2.29
N VAL A 177 11.95 -31.96 1.00
CA VAL A 177 11.85 -30.97 -0.08
C VAL A 177 10.39 -30.50 -0.14
N ILE A 178 10.17 -29.19 -0.04
CA ILE A 178 8.83 -28.59 0.11
C ILE A 178 7.92 -28.86 -1.12
N SER A 179 8.46 -29.33 -2.25
CA SER A 179 7.72 -29.56 -3.49
C SER A 179 7.04 -30.93 -3.65
N GLU A 180 7.19 -31.89 -2.74
CA GLU A 180 6.54 -33.21 -2.93
C GLU A 180 5.00 -33.11 -2.96
N ASP A 181 4.40 -32.14 -2.27
CA ASP A 181 2.94 -32.00 -2.20
C ASP A 181 2.32 -31.16 -3.34
N PHE A 182 3.12 -30.65 -4.28
CA PHE A 182 2.64 -29.69 -5.28
C PHE A 182 1.76 -30.32 -6.37
N PHE A 183 1.84 -31.64 -6.59
CA PHE A 183 1.01 -32.33 -7.58
C PHE A 183 -0.38 -32.77 -7.07
N ASN A 184 -0.64 -32.74 -5.75
CA ASN A 184 -1.89 -33.25 -5.17
C ASN A 184 -2.78 -32.19 -4.49
N GLY A 185 -2.47 -30.90 -4.63
CA GLY A 185 -3.43 -29.81 -4.34
C GLY A 185 -3.91 -29.67 -2.89
N SER A 186 -3.26 -30.31 -1.91
CA SER A 186 -3.79 -30.43 -0.54
C SER A 186 -2.91 -29.88 0.58
N ALA A 187 -1.70 -29.36 0.31
CA ALA A 187 -0.85 -28.77 1.35
C ALA A 187 -0.69 -27.25 1.18
N LYS A 188 -0.98 -26.49 2.24
CA LYS A 188 -0.63 -25.06 2.35
C LYS A 188 0.90 -24.93 2.30
N ALA A 189 1.45 -24.58 1.14
CA ALA A 189 2.89 -24.40 0.95
C ALA A 189 3.44 -23.37 1.96
N SER A 190 4.37 -23.83 2.81
CA SER A 190 5.08 -23.03 3.82
C SER A 190 5.69 -21.75 3.22
N SER A 191 5.78 -20.68 4.01
CA SER A 191 6.47 -19.40 3.70
C SER A 191 7.97 -19.55 3.44
N THR A 192 8.51 -20.77 3.52
CA THR A 192 9.94 -21.09 3.43
C THR A 192 10.41 -21.56 2.06
N ASP A 193 9.56 -21.75 1.05
CA ASP A 193 9.98 -22.28 -0.27
C ASP A 193 10.74 -21.24 -1.12
N LYS A 194 12.08 -21.25 -1.02
CA LYS A 194 12.98 -20.33 -1.70
C LYS A 194 13.99 -21.08 -2.57
N ILE A 195 14.28 -20.52 -3.74
CA ILE A 195 15.38 -20.97 -4.60
C ILE A 195 16.52 -19.98 -4.48
N ILE A 196 17.74 -20.47 -4.31
CA ILE A 196 18.96 -19.67 -4.35
C ILE A 196 19.65 -19.97 -5.68
N VAL A 197 19.88 -18.93 -6.47
CA VAL A 197 20.61 -18.98 -7.74
C VAL A 197 21.89 -18.18 -7.56
N VAL A 198 23.03 -18.85 -7.70
CA VAL A 198 24.34 -18.22 -7.53
C VAL A 198 24.92 -17.85 -8.88
N LEU A 199 25.30 -16.59 -9.03
CA LEU A 199 25.89 -16.07 -10.27
C LEU A 199 27.42 -16.01 -10.16
N GLN A 200 28.07 -15.90 -11.32
CA GLN A 200 29.54 -15.96 -11.43
C GLN A 200 30.29 -14.82 -10.72
N SER A 201 29.66 -13.63 -10.57
CA SER A 201 30.34 -12.46 -10.01
C SER A 201 29.36 -11.51 -9.32
N TRP A 202 29.92 -10.62 -8.50
CA TRP A 202 29.20 -9.54 -7.84
C TRP A 202 28.46 -8.65 -8.85
N GLU A 203 29.15 -8.26 -9.93
CA GLU A 203 28.62 -7.42 -11.00
C GLU A 203 27.43 -8.07 -11.69
N ALA A 204 27.49 -9.39 -11.92
CA ALA A 204 26.40 -10.16 -12.51
C ALA A 204 25.11 -10.10 -11.67
N VAL A 205 25.21 -9.89 -10.34
CA VAL A 205 24.05 -9.70 -9.46
C VAL A 205 23.61 -8.23 -9.44
N THR A 206 24.55 -7.30 -9.28
CA THR A 206 24.24 -5.86 -9.14
C THR A 206 23.66 -5.25 -10.41
N GLU A 207 24.12 -5.69 -11.57
CA GLU A 207 23.69 -5.16 -12.88
C GLU A 207 22.52 -5.96 -13.49
N LEU A 208 22.05 -6.99 -12.78
CA LEU A 208 21.06 -7.92 -13.30
C LEU A 208 19.76 -7.23 -13.72
N GLN A 209 19.28 -7.57 -14.91
CA GLN A 209 17.96 -7.16 -15.41
C GLN A 209 17.09 -8.41 -15.62
N PRO A 210 16.41 -8.90 -14.57
CA PRO A 210 15.63 -10.11 -14.68
C PRO A 210 14.36 -9.93 -15.51
N ARG A 211 13.88 -11.01 -16.11
CA ARG A 211 12.60 -11.08 -16.81
C ARG A 211 11.53 -11.55 -15.84
N MET A 212 10.74 -10.63 -15.28
CA MET A 212 9.76 -10.95 -14.22
C MET A 212 8.74 -12.01 -14.65
N ASP A 213 8.31 -11.99 -15.92
CA ASP A 213 7.40 -13.00 -16.49
C ASP A 213 8.01 -14.42 -16.54
N GLU A 214 9.34 -14.54 -16.57
CA GLU A 214 10.02 -15.82 -16.52
C GLU A 214 10.32 -16.24 -15.07
N ILE A 215 10.65 -15.28 -14.19
CA ILE A 215 10.78 -15.54 -12.74
C ILE A 215 9.47 -16.08 -12.17
N SER A 216 8.31 -15.56 -12.61
CA SER A 216 7.01 -16.06 -12.15
C SER A 216 6.74 -17.52 -12.54
N LYS A 217 7.45 -18.05 -13.54
CA LYS A 217 7.39 -19.46 -13.99
C LYS A 217 8.39 -20.35 -13.27
N CYS A 218 9.46 -19.80 -12.69
CA CYS A 218 10.44 -20.57 -11.91
C CYS A 218 9.79 -21.22 -10.68
N PRO A 219 10.30 -22.35 -10.17
CA PRO A 219 9.83 -22.95 -8.93
C PRO A 219 10.19 -22.10 -7.71
N GLY A 220 9.56 -22.39 -6.57
CA GLY A 220 9.68 -21.57 -5.37
C GLY A 220 8.75 -20.36 -5.37
N LYS A 221 8.56 -19.76 -4.18
CA LYS A 221 7.81 -18.49 -4.01
C LYS A 221 8.72 -17.27 -4.14
N LEU A 222 10.00 -17.42 -3.82
CA LEU A 222 11.00 -16.36 -3.86
C LEU A 222 12.30 -16.89 -4.47
N ILE A 223 12.82 -16.16 -5.46
CA ILE A 223 14.12 -16.40 -6.07
C ILE A 223 15.14 -15.45 -5.43
N ILE A 224 16.14 -16.03 -4.79
CA ILE A 224 17.30 -15.32 -4.22
C ILE A 224 18.41 -15.42 -5.26
N VAL A 225 18.95 -14.29 -5.69
CA VAL A 225 20.12 -14.24 -6.57
C VAL A 225 21.30 -13.71 -5.77
N THR A 226 22.43 -14.42 -5.76
CA THR A 226 23.58 -14.08 -4.90
C THR A 226 24.92 -14.37 -5.58
N ALA A 227 25.98 -13.69 -5.13
CA ALA A 227 27.36 -13.94 -5.55
C ALA A 227 28.32 -13.52 -4.43
N ALA A 228 29.52 -14.10 -4.45
CA ALA A 228 30.59 -13.76 -3.51
C ALA A 228 31.07 -12.33 -3.79
N ALA A 229 31.53 -11.64 -2.75
CA ALA A 229 32.16 -10.35 -2.91
C ALA A 229 33.55 -10.46 -3.55
N PRO A 230 33.99 -9.43 -4.30
CA PRO A 230 35.37 -9.37 -4.78
C PRO A 230 36.36 -9.27 -3.60
N GLU A 231 37.60 -9.70 -3.84
CA GLU A 231 38.66 -9.63 -2.83
C GLU A 231 38.88 -8.18 -2.36
N GLY A 232 39.08 -8.01 -1.05
CA GLY A 232 39.23 -6.69 -0.42
C GLY A 232 37.92 -5.92 -0.17
N SER A 233 36.77 -6.47 -0.55
CA SER A 233 35.47 -5.92 -0.18
C SER A 233 35.25 -5.97 1.34
N VAL A 234 34.50 -4.98 1.87
CA VAL A 234 34.00 -5.01 3.25
C VAL A 234 32.81 -5.97 3.43
N TYR A 235 32.26 -6.45 2.32
CA TYR A 235 31.16 -7.41 2.27
C TYR A 235 31.70 -8.81 1.95
N ASP A 236 31.01 -9.85 2.42
CA ASP A 236 31.33 -11.25 2.06
C ASP A 236 30.52 -11.70 0.84
N PHE A 237 29.28 -11.22 0.66
CA PHE A 237 28.44 -11.54 -0.49
C PHE A 237 27.38 -10.45 -0.76
N CYS A 238 26.88 -10.42 -2.00
CA CYS A 238 25.70 -9.63 -2.37
C CYS A 238 24.48 -10.50 -2.63
N SER A 239 23.27 -9.94 -2.50
CA SER A 239 22.02 -10.62 -2.83
C SER A 239 20.92 -9.70 -3.36
N ARG A 240 20.01 -10.26 -4.18
CA ARG A 240 18.75 -9.67 -4.63
C ARG A 240 17.61 -10.69 -4.50
N PHE A 241 16.39 -10.21 -4.34
CA PHE A 241 15.23 -11.04 -3.98
C PHE A 241 14.05 -10.75 -4.89
N PHE A 242 13.56 -11.76 -5.60
CA PHE A 242 12.45 -11.62 -6.55
C PHE A 242 11.30 -12.53 -6.18
N SER A 243 10.10 -11.97 -6.06
CA SER A 243 8.90 -12.71 -5.61
C SER A 243 7.62 -12.28 -6.34
N PRO A 244 7.59 -12.23 -7.68
CA PRO A 244 6.41 -11.75 -8.43
C PRO A 244 5.14 -12.56 -8.10
N LYS A 245 5.28 -13.84 -7.71
CA LYS A 245 4.16 -14.69 -7.25
C LYS A 245 3.48 -14.20 -5.97
N LEU A 246 4.16 -13.36 -5.18
CA LEU A 246 3.66 -12.75 -3.95
C LEU A 246 3.21 -11.29 -4.17
N GLY A 247 3.19 -10.82 -5.42
CA GLY A 247 2.83 -9.44 -5.76
C GLY A 247 3.95 -8.43 -5.55
N VAL A 248 5.17 -8.88 -5.26
CA VAL A 248 6.36 -8.02 -5.08
C VAL A 248 7.43 -8.46 -6.07
N ASP A 249 7.64 -7.67 -7.13
CA ASP A 249 8.61 -7.96 -8.17
C ASP A 249 10.03 -8.12 -7.59
N GLU A 250 10.47 -7.14 -6.80
CA GLU A 250 11.77 -7.17 -6.11
C GLU A 250 11.62 -6.65 -4.67
N ASP A 251 11.96 -7.48 -3.69
CA ASP A 251 12.04 -7.08 -2.28
C ASP A 251 13.38 -6.37 -2.03
N PRO A 252 13.38 -5.10 -1.54
CA PRO A 252 14.59 -4.35 -1.31
C PRO A 252 15.62 -5.02 -0.40
N VAL A 253 15.15 -5.65 0.70
CA VAL A 253 16.00 -6.36 1.67
C VAL A 253 15.17 -7.41 2.40
N CYS A 254 15.35 -8.68 2.03
CA CYS A 254 14.62 -9.80 2.65
C CYS A 254 15.42 -10.41 3.81
N GLY A 255 15.08 -10.07 5.06
CA GLY A 255 15.75 -10.63 6.24
C GLY A 255 15.63 -12.16 6.33
N SER A 256 14.46 -12.73 6.06
CA SER A 256 14.25 -14.18 6.13
C SER A 256 15.04 -14.95 5.07
N ALA A 257 15.37 -14.33 3.93
CA ALA A 257 16.25 -14.94 2.92
C ALA A 257 17.70 -15.05 3.41
N HIS A 258 18.13 -14.15 4.30
CA HIS A 258 19.45 -14.23 4.91
C HIS A 258 19.58 -15.41 5.89
N CYS A 259 18.47 -15.92 6.44
CA CYS A 259 18.50 -17.15 7.24
C CYS A 259 18.89 -18.39 6.42
N SER A 260 18.57 -18.40 5.12
CA SER A 260 19.02 -19.44 4.16
C SER A 260 20.39 -19.14 3.55
N LEU A 261 20.69 -17.86 3.28
CA LEU A 261 22.01 -17.48 2.76
C LEU A 261 23.12 -17.70 3.79
N ALA A 262 22.85 -17.51 5.09
CA ALA A 262 23.77 -17.81 6.17
C ALA A 262 24.24 -19.27 6.13
N HIS A 263 23.30 -20.21 5.99
CA HIS A 263 23.61 -21.63 5.85
C HIS A 263 24.42 -21.91 4.58
N TYR A 264 23.99 -21.38 3.43
CA TYR A 264 24.68 -21.58 2.16
C TYR A 264 26.13 -21.06 2.17
N TRP A 265 26.33 -19.78 2.51
CA TRP A 265 27.64 -19.15 2.49
C TRP A 265 28.58 -19.68 3.58
N SER A 266 28.02 -20.12 4.72
CA SER A 266 28.78 -20.83 5.75
C SER A 266 29.40 -22.12 5.25
N LEU A 267 28.70 -22.88 4.41
CA LEU A 267 29.24 -24.09 3.80
C LEU A 267 30.26 -23.77 2.68
N LYS A 268 30.05 -22.69 1.93
CA LYS A 268 30.93 -22.33 0.79
C LYS A 268 32.23 -21.64 1.19
N ILE A 269 32.20 -20.76 2.19
CA ILE A 269 33.35 -19.92 2.60
C ILE A 269 33.93 -20.38 3.95
N ASN A 270 33.30 -21.35 4.63
CA ASN A 270 33.70 -21.85 5.94
C ASN A 270 33.82 -20.74 7.01
N LYS A 271 32.87 -19.81 7.01
CA LYS A 271 32.70 -18.73 8.00
C LYS A 271 31.34 -18.84 8.69
N CYS A 272 31.13 -18.11 9.77
CA CYS A 272 29.84 -17.99 10.46
C CYS A 272 29.38 -16.53 10.54
N ASP A 273 30.31 -15.57 10.54
CA ASP A 273 30.04 -14.14 10.52
C ASP A 273 30.18 -13.60 9.10
N PHE A 274 29.17 -12.84 8.67
CA PHE A 274 29.13 -12.24 7.34
C PHE A 274 28.65 -10.79 7.40
N VAL A 275 29.19 -9.97 6.50
CA VAL A 275 28.60 -8.69 6.13
C VAL A 275 27.97 -8.84 4.74
N ALA A 276 26.64 -8.78 4.69
CA ALA A 276 25.87 -8.96 3.46
C ALA A 276 25.42 -7.62 2.88
N TYR A 277 25.54 -7.50 1.55
CA TYR A 277 24.99 -6.37 0.80
C TYR A 277 23.74 -6.80 0.02
N SER A 278 22.62 -6.13 0.26
CA SER A 278 21.46 -6.29 -0.63
C SER A 278 21.57 -5.30 -1.78
N ALA A 279 21.70 -5.81 -3.00
CA ALA A 279 21.99 -5.05 -4.21
C ALA A 279 20.72 -4.60 -4.95
N SER A 280 19.59 -4.46 -4.25
CA SER A 280 18.40 -3.84 -4.81
C SER A 280 18.62 -2.35 -5.10
N ARG A 281 17.69 -1.71 -5.80
CA ARG A 281 17.74 -0.25 -6.07
C ARG A 281 17.82 0.61 -4.81
N ARG A 282 17.25 0.13 -3.69
CA ARG A 282 17.30 0.84 -2.40
C ARG A 282 18.56 0.54 -1.61
N SER A 283 19.26 -0.54 -1.93
CA SER A 283 20.44 -1.06 -1.23
C SER A 283 20.19 -1.35 0.26
N GLY A 284 20.99 -2.23 0.86
CA GLY A 284 20.92 -2.48 2.29
C GLY A 284 22.13 -3.23 2.81
N THR A 285 22.43 -3.07 4.09
CA THR A 285 23.56 -3.72 4.75
C THR A 285 23.08 -4.46 5.98
N LEU A 286 23.46 -5.73 6.09
CA LEU A 286 23.14 -6.60 7.23
C LEU A 286 24.39 -7.31 7.69
N LYS A 287 24.56 -7.43 9.00
CA LYS A 287 25.50 -8.38 9.61
C LYS A 287 24.74 -9.67 9.91
N VAL A 288 25.35 -10.80 9.64
CA VAL A 288 24.73 -12.12 9.80
C VAL A 288 25.68 -13.00 10.59
N HIS A 289 25.22 -13.55 11.70
CA HIS A 289 25.95 -14.57 12.46
C HIS A 289 25.17 -15.89 12.42
N TYR A 290 25.82 -16.98 12.01
CA TYR A 290 25.25 -18.32 12.02
C TYR A 290 25.83 -19.15 13.18
N ASP A 291 25.02 -19.35 14.22
CA ASP A 291 25.34 -20.27 15.32
C ASP A 291 25.02 -21.70 14.89
N ARG A 292 26.06 -22.43 14.47
CA ARG A 292 25.95 -23.81 14.00
C ARG A 292 25.50 -24.78 15.09
N GLU A 293 25.83 -24.51 16.35
CA GLU A 293 25.49 -25.40 17.46
C GLU A 293 24.02 -25.28 17.81
N LYS A 294 23.51 -24.05 17.90
CA LYS A 294 22.10 -23.78 18.23
C LYS A 294 21.17 -23.80 17.03
N GLN A 295 21.70 -23.91 15.81
CA GLN A 295 20.93 -23.81 14.57
C GLN A 295 20.14 -22.48 14.50
N ARG A 296 20.78 -21.38 14.88
CA ARG A 296 20.22 -20.02 14.91
C ARG A 296 20.97 -19.10 13.96
N VAL A 297 20.25 -18.15 13.37
CA VAL A 297 20.83 -17.06 12.59
C VAL A 297 20.47 -15.74 13.25
N PHE A 298 21.49 -14.96 13.60
CA PHE A 298 21.34 -13.62 14.14
C PHE A 298 21.53 -12.61 13.01
N LEU A 299 20.53 -11.75 12.82
CA LEU A 299 20.52 -10.71 11.80
C LEU A 299 20.63 -9.36 12.50
N THR A 300 21.73 -8.65 12.23
CA THR A 300 22.03 -7.39 12.89
C THR A 300 22.04 -6.26 11.87
N GLY A 301 21.25 -5.22 12.14
CA GLY A 301 21.06 -4.11 11.21
C GLY A 301 20.72 -2.79 11.90
N LYS A 302 20.84 -1.71 11.15
CA LYS A 302 20.36 -0.37 11.56
C LYS A 302 19.04 -0.05 10.88
N ALA A 303 18.34 0.92 11.42
CA ALA A 303 17.09 1.43 10.87
C ALA A 303 16.99 2.94 11.05
N VAL A 304 16.22 3.57 10.18
CA VAL A 304 15.96 5.01 10.18
C VAL A 304 14.46 5.25 10.10
N THR A 305 13.89 5.93 11.09
CA THR A 305 12.52 6.44 11.01
C THR A 305 12.48 7.59 10.00
N VAL A 306 11.71 7.45 8.92
CA VAL A 306 11.55 8.45 7.85
C VAL A 306 10.29 9.28 8.01
N MET A 307 9.22 8.72 8.56
CA MET A 307 7.98 9.45 8.84
C MET A 307 7.40 9.02 10.19
N LYS A 308 6.65 9.91 10.82
CA LYS A 308 5.85 9.62 12.02
C LYS A 308 4.52 10.35 11.93
N GLY A 309 3.44 9.71 12.37
CA GLY A 309 2.12 10.30 12.26
C GLY A 309 1.06 9.56 13.06
N SER A 310 -0.20 9.82 12.74
CA SER A 310 -1.35 9.15 13.35
C SER A 310 -2.42 8.84 12.32
N VAL A 311 -2.92 7.61 12.34
CA VAL A 311 -4.01 7.11 11.53
C VAL A 311 -5.33 7.40 12.25
N LEU A 312 -6.26 8.08 11.57
CA LEU A 312 -7.51 8.56 12.14
C LEU A 312 -8.71 7.63 11.92
N ALA A 313 -8.52 6.50 11.24
CA ALA A 313 -9.63 5.64 10.79
C ALA A 313 -10.40 4.96 11.95
N GLY A 314 -11.52 5.56 12.35
CA GLY A 314 -12.60 4.92 13.11
C GLY A 314 -13.73 4.45 12.20
N PHE A 315 -14.27 3.25 12.45
CA PHE A 315 -15.45 2.76 11.73
C PHE A 315 -16.64 3.70 11.98
N LEU A 316 -17.23 4.24 10.90
CA LEU A 316 -18.59 4.75 10.95
C LEU A 316 -19.54 3.56 10.85
N SER A 317 -19.94 2.97 11.98
CA SER A 317 -21.09 2.07 12.01
C SER A 317 -22.36 2.90 11.83
N HIS A 318 -22.97 2.90 10.65
CA HIS A 318 -24.28 3.54 10.44
C HIS A 318 -25.41 2.55 10.71
N SER A 319 -25.95 2.62 11.93
CA SER A 319 -27.37 2.40 12.20
C SER A 319 -27.85 3.62 12.98
N GLY A 320 -28.66 4.47 12.33
CA GLY A 320 -29.21 5.68 12.94
C GLY A 320 -29.40 6.81 11.95
N LEU A 321 -30.62 6.91 11.44
CA LEU A 321 -31.15 8.01 10.64
C LEU A 321 -30.95 9.34 11.39
N VAL A 322 -30.07 10.21 10.88
CA VAL A 322 -30.08 11.65 11.16
C VAL A 322 -30.07 12.35 9.81
N LEU A 323 -31.16 13.09 9.54
CA LEU A 323 -31.33 13.93 8.36
C LEU A 323 -30.29 15.05 8.35
N ALA A 324 -29.15 14.79 7.73
CA ALA A 324 -28.24 15.79 7.20
C ALA A 324 -27.63 15.21 5.91
N TYR A 325 -28.02 15.77 4.77
CA TYR A 325 -27.53 15.34 3.45
C TYR A 325 -26.00 15.57 3.36
N ASP A 326 -25.22 14.55 3.70
CA ASP A 326 -23.76 14.53 3.68
C ASP A 326 -23.25 13.60 2.57
N ARG A 327 -23.26 14.05 1.32
CA ARG A 327 -22.59 13.37 0.18
C ARG A 327 -22.20 14.37 -0.91
N SER A 328 -20.91 14.68 -1.08
CA SER A 328 -20.39 15.49 -2.20
C SER A 328 -18.87 15.28 -2.40
N PHE A 329 -18.47 14.67 -3.52
CA PHE A 329 -17.08 14.38 -3.92
C PHE A 329 -16.70 15.11 -5.23
N CYS A 330 -15.59 15.85 -5.26
CA CYS A 330 -15.02 16.42 -6.49
C CYS A 330 -13.50 16.12 -6.60
N SER A 331 -13.05 15.56 -7.73
CA SER A 331 -11.65 15.16 -7.97
C SER A 331 -11.00 15.96 -9.10
N ILE A 332 -9.71 16.31 -8.95
CA ILE A 332 -8.90 17.12 -9.88
C ILE A 332 -7.48 16.50 -10.02
N PHE A 333 -6.91 16.37 -11.25
CA PHE A 333 -5.68 15.55 -11.58
C PHE A 333 -4.53 16.29 -12.34
N VAL A 334 -3.22 16.25 -11.90
CA VAL A 334 -1.88 17.01 -12.05
C VAL A 334 -1.24 17.71 -13.30
N CYS A 335 -0.30 18.63 -12.97
CA CYS A 335 0.79 19.34 -13.70
C CYS A 335 0.47 20.57 -14.54
N VAL A 336 -0.65 21.20 -14.25
CA VAL A 336 -1.09 22.39 -15.01
C VAL A 336 -1.51 23.54 -14.09
N GLY A 337 -1.17 23.45 -12.79
CA GLY A 337 -1.56 24.40 -11.75
C GLY A 337 -2.86 24.05 -11.00
N LYS A 338 -3.16 22.76 -10.79
CA LYS A 338 -4.38 22.31 -10.07
C LYS A 338 -4.35 22.54 -8.58
N SER A 339 -3.24 22.24 -7.91
CA SER A 339 -3.00 22.64 -6.53
C SER A 339 -3.10 24.16 -6.37
N CYS A 340 -2.62 24.93 -7.36
CA CYS A 340 -2.76 26.38 -7.37
C CYS A 340 -4.21 26.84 -7.56
N LEU A 341 -5.00 26.16 -8.41
CA LEU A 341 -6.45 26.42 -8.55
C LEU A 341 -7.20 26.09 -7.25
N LEU A 342 -6.86 24.98 -6.60
CA LEU A 342 -7.46 24.58 -5.33
C LEU A 342 -7.11 25.55 -4.20
N LEU A 343 -5.83 25.88 -4.03
CA LEU A 343 -5.38 26.87 -3.03
C LEU A 343 -6.00 28.23 -3.27
N ARG A 344 -6.13 28.65 -4.54
CA ARG A 344 -6.79 29.90 -4.87
C ARG A 344 -8.26 29.88 -4.50
N PHE A 345 -8.95 28.77 -4.79
CA PHE A 345 -10.35 28.58 -4.45
C PHE A 345 -10.57 28.47 -2.93
N SER A 346 -9.73 27.76 -2.19
CA SER A 346 -9.96 27.52 -0.76
C SER A 346 -9.47 28.67 0.12
N ASP A 347 -8.28 29.20 -0.18
CA ASP A 347 -7.52 30.05 0.75
C ASP A 347 -7.29 31.47 0.16
N GLY A 348 -7.80 31.76 -1.05
CA GLY A 348 -7.65 33.06 -1.73
C GLY A 348 -6.21 33.41 -2.14
N SER A 349 -5.25 32.51 -1.90
CA SER A 349 -3.81 32.74 -2.03
C SER A 349 -3.22 32.06 -3.26
N PHE A 350 -2.07 32.58 -3.73
CA PHE A 350 -1.28 31.97 -4.81
C PHE A 350 0.19 32.07 -4.49
N THR A 351 0.91 30.98 -4.73
CA THR A 351 2.36 30.91 -4.57
C THR A 351 3.03 30.49 -5.88
N THR A 352 4.15 31.13 -6.20
CA THR A 352 5.02 30.76 -7.33
C THR A 352 6.01 29.66 -6.96
N SER A 353 6.18 29.36 -5.66
CA SER A 353 7.03 28.28 -5.18
C SER A 353 6.31 26.95 -5.35
N PHE A 354 6.56 26.28 -6.48
CA PHE A 354 5.93 25.00 -6.78
C PHE A 354 6.67 23.87 -6.06
N ILE A 355 6.01 23.26 -5.08
CA ILE A 355 6.38 21.96 -4.52
C ILE A 355 5.52 20.94 -5.26
N THR A 356 6.14 19.90 -5.83
CA THR A 356 5.40 18.81 -6.48
C THR A 356 4.51 18.12 -5.45
N THR A 357 3.21 18.00 -5.72
CA THR A 357 2.28 17.27 -4.83
C THR A 357 2.67 15.79 -4.80
N ILE A 358 3.28 15.36 -3.70
CA ILE A 358 3.55 13.95 -3.40
C ILE A 358 2.29 13.40 -2.75
N GLY A 359 1.53 12.56 -3.46
CA GLY A 359 0.30 11.97 -2.94
C GLY A 359 -0.96 12.77 -3.27
N ILE A 360 -1.92 12.83 -2.33
CA ILE A 360 -3.24 13.41 -2.53
C ILE A 360 -3.51 14.40 -1.39
N ASP A 361 -3.88 15.64 -1.73
CA ASP A 361 -4.28 16.66 -0.78
C ASP A 361 -5.81 16.77 -0.70
N PHE A 362 -6.32 17.08 0.49
CA PHE A 362 -7.75 17.10 0.77
C PHE A 362 -8.13 18.45 1.41
N LYS A 363 -9.07 19.15 0.76
CA LYS A 363 -9.59 20.43 1.24
C LYS A 363 -11.10 20.41 1.33
N ILE A 364 -11.62 21.04 2.38
CA ILE A 364 -13.05 21.25 2.59
C ILE A 364 -13.34 22.74 2.47
N ARG A 365 -14.27 23.10 1.57
CA ARG A 365 -14.83 24.47 1.50
C ARG A 365 -16.35 24.39 1.56
N THR A 366 -16.98 25.16 2.43
CA THR A 366 -18.44 25.31 2.42
C THR A 366 -18.80 26.50 1.54
N ILE A 367 -19.64 26.27 0.54
CA ILE A 367 -20.19 27.30 -0.34
C ILE A 367 -21.70 27.43 -0.10
N GLU A 368 -22.28 28.56 -0.50
CA GLU A 368 -23.72 28.77 -0.47
C GLU A 368 -24.27 28.76 -1.90
N LEU A 369 -25.22 27.86 -2.16
CA LEU A 369 -25.85 27.67 -3.47
C LEU A 369 -27.37 27.56 -3.32
N ASP A 370 -28.09 28.52 -3.92
CA ASP A 370 -29.56 28.70 -3.82
C ASP A 370 -30.08 28.61 -2.37
N GLY A 371 -29.46 29.39 -1.46
CA GLY A 371 -29.82 29.45 -0.05
C GLY A 371 -29.51 28.20 0.78
N LYS A 372 -28.82 27.20 0.19
CA LYS A 372 -28.34 26.00 0.90
C LYS A 372 -26.83 26.05 1.04
N ARG A 373 -26.34 25.74 2.24
CA ARG A 373 -24.91 25.59 2.51
C ARG A 373 -24.47 24.20 2.08
N ILE A 374 -23.60 24.13 1.08
CA ILE A 374 -23.06 22.89 0.51
C ILE A 374 -21.59 22.77 0.90
N LYS A 375 -21.24 21.65 1.52
CA LYS A 375 -19.86 21.35 1.90
C LYS A 375 -19.18 20.61 0.75
N LEU A 376 -18.29 21.29 0.05
CA LEU A 376 -17.45 20.70 -0.99
C LEU A 376 -16.26 20.00 -0.35
N GLN A 377 -16.08 18.73 -0.69
CA GLN A 377 -14.90 17.96 -0.38
C GLN A 377 -14.10 17.78 -1.67
N ILE A 378 -12.96 18.45 -1.75
CA ILE A 378 -12.16 18.53 -2.97
C ILE A 378 -10.85 17.79 -2.74
N TRP A 379 -10.55 16.88 -3.66
CA TRP A 379 -9.35 16.06 -3.64
C TRP A 379 -8.43 16.52 -4.76
N ASP A 380 -7.24 17.03 -4.41
CA ASP A 380 -6.15 17.35 -5.35
C ASP A 380 -5.22 16.16 -5.42
N THR A 381 -5.33 15.38 -6.49
CA THR A 381 -4.59 14.13 -6.64
C THR A 381 -3.30 14.37 -7.39
N ALA A 382 -2.23 13.61 -7.09
CA ALA A 382 -1.06 13.48 -7.94
C ALA A 382 -1.44 12.79 -9.27
N GLY A 383 -0.82 13.19 -10.39
CA GLY A 383 -1.23 12.78 -11.74
C GLY A 383 -0.01 12.71 -12.65
N GLN A 384 1.08 12.23 -12.06
CA GLN A 384 2.09 11.55 -12.84
C GLN A 384 1.54 10.22 -13.34
N GLU A 385 1.78 9.96 -14.61
CA GLU A 385 1.54 8.72 -15.33
C GLU A 385 2.13 7.48 -14.65
N ARG A 386 3.12 7.66 -13.75
CA ARG A 386 3.76 6.61 -12.96
C ARG A 386 2.88 6.02 -11.83
N PHE A 387 1.73 6.62 -11.51
CA PHE A 387 0.85 6.21 -10.40
C PHE A 387 -0.58 5.83 -10.85
N ARG A 388 -0.72 5.22 -12.03
CA ARG A 388 -2.02 4.86 -12.63
C ARG A 388 -2.93 4.02 -11.71
N THR A 389 -2.35 3.25 -10.79
CA THR A 389 -3.06 2.38 -9.82
C THR A 389 -3.71 3.14 -8.66
N ILE A 390 -3.14 4.28 -8.21
CA ILE A 390 -3.70 5.09 -7.11
C ILE A 390 -5.02 5.73 -7.55
N THR A 391 -5.11 6.10 -8.83
CA THR A 391 -6.18 6.95 -9.39
C THR A 391 -7.54 6.26 -9.50
N THR A 392 -7.58 4.93 -9.65
CA THR A 392 -8.84 4.20 -9.92
C THR A 392 -9.78 4.14 -8.72
N ALA A 393 -9.25 4.11 -7.50
CA ALA A 393 -10.05 4.13 -6.27
C ALA A 393 -10.87 5.44 -6.12
N TYR A 394 -10.33 6.57 -6.58
CA TYR A 394 -10.96 7.89 -6.46
C TYR A 394 -12.07 8.14 -7.49
N TYR A 395 -12.14 7.35 -8.55
CA TYR A 395 -13.21 7.46 -9.55
C TYR A 395 -14.54 6.89 -9.05
N ARG A 396 -14.50 5.80 -8.28
CA ARG A 396 -15.68 4.97 -7.93
C ARG A 396 -16.71 5.66 -7.01
N GLY A 397 -16.40 6.86 -6.49
CA GLY A 397 -17.29 7.67 -5.66
C GLY A 397 -17.33 9.16 -6.03
N ALA A 398 -16.64 9.58 -7.10
CA ALA A 398 -16.62 10.99 -7.50
C ALA A 398 -17.99 11.42 -8.05
N MET A 399 -18.47 12.58 -7.58
CA MET A 399 -19.74 13.16 -8.05
C MET A 399 -19.51 14.18 -9.15
N GLY A 400 -18.37 14.87 -9.11
CA GLY A 400 -17.85 15.66 -10.22
C GLY A 400 -16.34 15.51 -10.40
N ILE A 401 -15.87 15.70 -11.62
CA ILE A 401 -14.46 15.64 -11.98
C ILE A 401 -14.10 16.86 -12.82
N LEU A 402 -13.02 17.54 -12.45
CA LEU A 402 -12.43 18.62 -13.25
C LEU A 402 -11.19 18.08 -13.99
N LEU A 403 -11.28 18.08 -15.31
CA LEU A 403 -10.20 17.72 -16.21
C LEU A 403 -9.42 18.98 -16.56
N VAL A 404 -8.21 19.14 -16.01
CA VAL A 404 -7.45 20.39 -16.18
C VAL A 404 -6.21 20.15 -17.03
N TYR A 405 -6.01 20.97 -18.06
CA TYR A 405 -4.78 21.06 -18.86
C TYR A 405 -4.13 22.46 -18.75
N ASP A 406 -2.89 22.61 -19.21
CA ASP A 406 -2.15 23.88 -19.25
C ASP A 406 -2.22 24.45 -20.67
N VAL A 407 -2.67 25.69 -20.83
CA VAL A 407 -2.79 26.31 -22.16
C VAL A 407 -1.44 26.49 -22.87
N THR A 408 -0.33 26.42 -22.14
CA THR A 408 1.05 26.51 -22.66
C THR A 408 1.69 25.15 -22.97
N ASP A 409 1.05 24.04 -22.59
CA ASP A 409 1.59 22.69 -22.81
C ASP A 409 0.60 21.81 -23.59
N GLU A 410 0.88 21.63 -24.88
CA GLU A 410 0.07 20.80 -25.77
C GLU A 410 0.05 19.31 -25.37
N SER A 411 1.11 18.80 -24.73
CA SER A 411 1.15 17.41 -24.27
C SER A 411 0.12 17.17 -23.15
N SER A 412 -0.05 18.15 -22.25
CA SER A 412 -1.06 18.12 -21.19
C SER A 412 -2.49 18.06 -21.75
N PHE A 413 -2.75 18.75 -22.86
CA PHE A 413 -4.03 18.73 -23.56
C PHE A 413 -4.29 17.41 -24.27
N ASN A 414 -3.29 16.85 -24.97
CA ASN A 414 -3.42 15.57 -25.67
C ASN A 414 -3.74 14.41 -24.70
N ASN A 415 -3.27 14.50 -23.46
CA ASN A 415 -3.54 13.51 -22.43
C ASN A 415 -5.00 13.49 -21.94
N ILE A 416 -5.79 14.55 -22.16
CA ILE A 416 -7.19 14.64 -21.69
C ILE A 416 -8.04 13.50 -22.23
N ARG A 417 -7.83 13.06 -23.49
CA ARG A 417 -8.56 11.93 -24.07
C ARG A 417 -8.32 10.63 -23.31
N ASN A 418 -7.09 10.39 -22.86
CA ASN A 418 -6.76 9.22 -22.06
C ASN A 418 -7.42 9.29 -20.68
N TRP A 419 -7.47 10.48 -20.08
CA TRP A 419 -8.16 10.69 -18.79
C TRP A 419 -9.66 10.46 -18.89
N ILE A 420 -10.31 10.95 -19.95
CA ILE A 420 -11.74 10.70 -20.19
C ILE A 420 -12.03 9.20 -20.30
N ARG A 421 -11.24 8.47 -21.09
CA ARG A 421 -11.36 6.99 -21.20
C ARG A 421 -11.21 6.30 -19.85
N ASN A 422 -10.24 6.72 -19.04
CA ASN A 422 -10.03 6.14 -17.72
C ASN A 422 -11.22 6.40 -16.78
N ILE A 423 -11.80 7.60 -16.84
CA ILE A 423 -12.99 7.96 -16.05
C ILE A 423 -14.17 7.11 -16.50
N GLU A 424 -14.39 6.96 -17.81
CA GLU A 424 -15.49 6.14 -18.35
C GLU A 424 -15.38 4.66 -17.96
N GLN A 425 -14.15 4.14 -17.79
CA GLN A 425 -13.93 2.76 -17.39
C GLN A 425 -14.10 2.49 -15.89
N HIS A 426 -13.96 3.51 -15.03
CA HIS A 426 -13.81 3.28 -13.58
C HIS A 426 -14.70 4.17 -12.69
N ALA A 427 -15.26 5.26 -13.20
CA ALA A 427 -16.19 6.13 -12.48
C ALA A 427 -17.62 5.65 -12.64
N SER A 428 -18.53 6.16 -11.79
CA SER A 428 -19.96 5.95 -11.97
C SER A 428 -20.46 6.67 -13.23
N ASP A 429 -21.42 6.06 -13.95
CA ASP A 429 -21.98 6.59 -15.22
C ASP A 429 -22.51 8.04 -15.11
N ASN A 430 -22.90 8.45 -13.90
CA ASN A 430 -23.54 9.74 -13.63
C ASN A 430 -22.57 10.83 -13.12
N VAL A 431 -21.26 10.67 -13.28
CA VAL A 431 -20.29 11.69 -12.82
C VAL A 431 -20.33 12.96 -13.68
N ASN A 432 -20.45 14.13 -13.08
CA ASN A 432 -20.40 15.42 -13.80
C ASN A 432 -18.95 15.75 -14.18
N LYS A 433 -18.67 16.02 -15.45
CA LYS A 433 -17.32 16.30 -15.95
C LYS A 433 -17.24 17.73 -16.49
N ILE A 434 -16.17 18.46 -16.18
CA ILE A 434 -15.87 19.77 -16.77
C ILE A 434 -14.42 19.80 -17.23
N LEU A 435 -14.19 20.31 -18.45
CA LEU A 435 -12.87 20.58 -18.99
C LEU A 435 -12.40 21.99 -18.61
N VAL A 436 -11.15 22.11 -18.19
CA VAL A 436 -10.56 23.36 -17.71
C VAL A 436 -9.19 23.59 -18.35
N GLY A 437 -9.03 24.69 -19.08
CA GLY A 437 -7.71 25.18 -19.51
C GLY A 437 -7.16 26.18 -18.50
N ASN A 438 -6.07 25.86 -17.79
CA ASN A 438 -5.47 26.75 -16.79
C ASN A 438 -4.28 27.54 -17.34
N LYS A 439 -3.91 28.63 -16.65
CA LYS A 439 -2.90 29.63 -17.04
C LYS A 439 -3.34 30.51 -18.22
N ALA A 440 -4.63 30.82 -18.30
CA ALA A 440 -5.18 31.71 -19.31
C ALA A 440 -4.63 33.16 -19.24
N ASP A 441 -3.88 33.50 -18.20
CA ASP A 441 -3.16 34.77 -18.04
C ASP A 441 -1.84 34.86 -18.83
N MET A 442 -1.42 33.78 -19.51
CA MET A 442 -0.19 33.76 -20.31
C MET A 442 -0.35 34.53 -21.63
N ASP A 443 0.77 35.11 -22.10
CA ASP A 443 0.82 35.78 -23.40
C ASP A 443 0.39 34.83 -24.54
N GLU A 444 -0.35 35.36 -25.52
CA GLU A 444 -0.85 34.56 -26.66
C GLU A 444 0.30 33.91 -27.46
N SER A 445 1.50 34.51 -27.47
CA SER A 445 2.70 33.96 -28.10
C SER A 445 3.27 32.71 -27.41
N LYS A 446 2.92 32.48 -26.13
CA LYS A 446 3.33 31.30 -25.34
C LYS A 446 2.23 30.25 -25.26
N ARG A 447 1.06 30.51 -25.84
CA ARG A 447 -0.07 29.61 -25.83
C ARG A 447 0.14 28.51 -26.88
N ALA A 448 0.23 27.27 -26.42
CA ALA A 448 0.32 26.09 -27.27
C ALA A 448 -1.07 25.56 -27.66
N VAL A 449 -2.10 25.84 -26.84
CA VAL A 449 -3.47 25.37 -27.03
C VAL A 449 -4.44 26.55 -27.17
N PRO A 450 -4.93 26.85 -28.38
CA PRO A 450 -5.95 27.88 -28.60
C PRO A 450 -7.26 27.55 -27.87
N LYS A 451 -7.98 28.58 -27.43
CA LYS A 451 -9.28 28.42 -26.75
C LYS A 451 -10.30 27.64 -27.59
N SER A 452 -10.31 27.85 -28.91
CA SER A 452 -11.17 27.12 -29.87
C SER A 452 -10.90 25.62 -29.87
N LYS A 453 -9.64 25.20 -29.69
CA LYS A 453 -9.25 23.78 -29.62
C LYS A 453 -9.74 23.13 -28.32
N GLY A 454 -9.68 23.85 -27.20
CA GLY A 454 -10.27 23.42 -25.94
C GLY A 454 -11.79 23.27 -26.01
N GLN A 455 -12.47 24.26 -26.61
CA GLN A 455 -13.92 24.22 -26.82
C GLN A 455 -14.34 23.04 -27.72
N ALA A 456 -13.66 22.83 -28.84
CA ALA A 456 -13.97 21.72 -29.75
C ALA A 456 -13.86 20.34 -29.06
N LEU A 457 -12.87 20.15 -28.18
CA LEU A 457 -12.73 18.90 -27.41
C LEU A 457 -13.86 18.75 -26.38
N ALA A 458 -14.29 19.83 -25.75
CA ALA A 458 -15.40 19.79 -24.81
C ALA A 458 -16.73 19.45 -25.50
N ASP A 459 -16.95 20.01 -26.70
CA ASP A 459 -18.10 19.72 -27.54
C ASP A 459 -18.08 18.26 -28.03
N GLU A 460 -16.89 17.71 -28.39
CA GLU A 460 -16.68 16.31 -28.77
C GLU A 460 -17.19 15.33 -27.69
N TYR A 461 -16.97 15.65 -26.40
CA TYR A 461 -17.37 14.81 -25.27
C TYR A 461 -18.65 15.27 -24.55
N GLY A 462 -19.31 16.33 -25.04
CA GLY A 462 -20.53 16.87 -24.43
C GLY A 462 -20.35 17.39 -23.00
N ILE A 463 -19.17 17.93 -22.66
CA ILE A 463 -18.83 18.46 -21.33
C ILE A 463 -18.66 19.98 -21.36
N LYS A 464 -18.82 20.65 -20.21
CA LYS A 464 -18.61 22.12 -20.14
C LYS A 464 -17.13 22.46 -20.22
N PHE A 465 -16.81 23.64 -20.77
CA PHE A 465 -15.44 24.16 -20.87
C PHE A 465 -15.27 25.52 -20.20
N PHE A 466 -14.18 25.68 -19.45
CA PHE A 466 -13.76 26.95 -18.88
C PHE A 466 -12.27 27.18 -19.08
N GLU A 467 -11.87 28.44 -19.31
CA GLU A 467 -10.47 28.86 -19.14
C GLU A 467 -10.31 29.56 -17.80
N THR A 468 -9.28 29.18 -17.04
CA THR A 468 -9.02 29.66 -15.69
C THR A 468 -7.60 30.21 -15.55
N SER A 469 -7.41 31.08 -14.56
CA SER A 469 -6.08 31.44 -14.09
C SER A 469 -6.04 31.45 -12.58
N ALA A 470 -5.29 30.50 -12.01
CA ALA A 470 -4.96 30.53 -10.58
C ALA A 470 -4.18 31.79 -10.17
N LYS A 471 -3.45 32.42 -11.10
CA LYS A 471 -2.64 33.62 -10.83
C LYS A 471 -3.51 34.87 -10.70
N THR A 472 -4.44 35.08 -11.62
CA THR A 472 -5.31 36.28 -11.64
C THR A 472 -6.68 36.05 -11.01
N ASN A 473 -6.97 34.82 -10.56
CA ASN A 473 -8.27 34.38 -10.06
C ASN A 473 -9.39 34.41 -11.13
N LEU A 474 -9.03 34.33 -12.42
CA LEU A 474 -9.99 34.29 -13.51
C LEU A 474 -10.75 32.96 -13.51
N ASN A 475 -12.09 33.02 -13.46
CA ASN A 475 -13.03 31.90 -13.57
C ASN A 475 -12.82 30.76 -12.55
N VAL A 476 -12.05 30.98 -11.48
CA VAL A 476 -11.72 29.94 -10.52
C VAL A 476 -12.96 29.55 -9.73
N GLU A 477 -13.69 30.50 -9.15
CA GLU A 477 -14.90 30.19 -8.38
C GLU A 477 -16.02 29.65 -9.27
N GLU A 478 -16.17 30.22 -10.47
CA GLU A 478 -17.21 29.89 -11.43
C GLU A 478 -17.17 28.41 -11.84
N VAL A 479 -15.97 27.84 -12.04
CA VAL A 479 -15.81 26.41 -12.36
C VAL A 479 -16.30 25.52 -11.22
N PHE A 480 -15.89 25.80 -9.99
CA PHE A 480 -16.27 25.01 -8.81
C PHE A 480 -17.76 25.15 -8.47
N PHE A 481 -18.32 26.35 -8.62
CA PHE A 481 -19.75 26.58 -8.44
C PHE A 481 -20.58 25.91 -9.54
N SER A 482 -20.11 25.93 -10.79
CA SER A 482 -20.80 25.26 -11.91
C SER A 482 -20.89 23.74 -11.68
N VAL A 483 -19.78 23.08 -11.34
CA VAL A 483 -19.81 21.62 -11.09
C VAL A 483 -20.68 21.29 -9.87
N ALA A 484 -20.62 22.08 -8.80
CA ALA A 484 -21.43 21.88 -7.62
C ALA A 484 -22.94 22.06 -7.91
N LYS A 485 -23.30 23.04 -8.74
CA LYS A 485 -24.68 23.26 -9.20
C LYS A 485 -25.18 22.08 -10.05
N ASP A 486 -24.39 21.59 -10.98
CA ASP A 486 -24.76 20.46 -11.84
C ASP A 486 -24.95 19.17 -11.02
N ILE A 487 -24.08 18.93 -10.03
CA ILE A 487 -24.21 17.81 -9.09
C ILE A 487 -25.50 17.95 -8.27
N LYS A 488 -25.76 19.16 -7.73
CA LYS A 488 -26.95 19.43 -6.92
C LYS A 488 -28.24 19.18 -7.71
N GLN A 489 -28.30 19.64 -8.96
CA GLN A 489 -29.45 19.43 -9.84
C GLN A 489 -29.68 17.94 -10.09
N ARG A 490 -28.61 17.21 -10.43
CA ARG A 490 -28.67 15.76 -10.68
C ARG A 490 -29.17 14.99 -9.46
N LEU A 491 -28.74 15.37 -8.25
CA LEU A 491 -29.23 14.74 -7.02
C LEU A 491 -30.71 15.01 -6.78
N ALA A 492 -31.16 16.26 -6.99
CA ALA A 492 -32.57 16.61 -6.87
C ALA A 492 -33.46 15.82 -7.85
N ASP A 493 -32.99 15.64 -9.09
CA ASP A 493 -33.69 14.87 -10.12
C ASP A 493 -33.73 13.36 -9.81
N THR A 494 -32.74 12.85 -9.08
CA THR A 494 -32.67 11.44 -8.64
C THR A 494 -33.61 11.19 -7.46
N ASP A 495 -33.64 12.11 -6.49
CA ASP A 495 -34.53 12.02 -5.32
C ASP A 495 -36.02 12.17 -5.72
N ALA A 496 -36.33 12.99 -6.73
CA ALA A 496 -37.69 13.15 -7.26
C ALA A 496 -38.25 11.90 -7.97
N ARG A 497 -37.40 10.94 -8.36
CA ARG A 497 -37.81 9.67 -8.99
C ARG A 497 -38.01 8.52 -7.98
N ALA A 498 -37.71 8.75 -6.70
CA ALA A 498 -37.71 7.74 -5.64
C ALA A 498 -38.76 8.03 -4.56
N GLU A 499 -40.05 8.07 -4.91
CA GLU A 499 -41.14 7.93 -3.92
C GLU A 499 -41.66 6.47 -3.86
N PRO A 500 -42.22 6.03 -2.71
CA PRO A 500 -42.26 4.62 -2.33
C PRO A 500 -43.44 3.87 -2.95
N GLN A 501 -43.15 2.71 -3.57
CA GLN A 501 -44.18 1.69 -3.75
C GLN A 501 -44.60 1.16 -2.38
N THR A 502 -45.70 1.69 -1.84
CA THR A 502 -46.43 1.06 -0.74
C THR A 502 -46.85 -0.35 -1.15
N ILE A 503 -46.17 -1.35 -0.60
CA ILE A 503 -46.60 -2.74 -0.63
C ILE A 503 -47.93 -2.80 0.13
N LYS A 504 -49.04 -2.91 -0.61
CA LYS A 504 -50.34 -3.26 -0.03
C LYS A 504 -50.29 -4.74 0.36
N ILE A 505 -50.22 -5.01 1.66
CA ILE A 505 -50.45 -6.34 2.21
C ILE A 505 -51.95 -6.62 2.06
N ASN A 506 -52.33 -7.40 1.05
CA ASN A 506 -53.65 -8.02 1.01
C ASN A 506 -53.63 -9.21 1.99
N GLN A 507 -54.28 -9.05 3.14
CA GLN A 507 -54.72 -10.19 3.93
C GLN A 507 -55.73 -10.99 3.09
N ALA A 508 -55.41 -12.26 2.86
CA ALA A 508 -56.34 -13.23 2.33
C ALA A 508 -57.26 -13.67 3.46
N ASP A 509 -58.49 -13.15 3.49
CA ASP A 509 -59.60 -13.81 4.15
C ASP A 509 -60.35 -14.65 3.12
N GLN A 510 -60.18 -15.97 3.22
CA GLN A 510 -61.15 -16.91 2.68
C GLN A 510 -62.28 -17.05 3.70
N SER A 511 -63.48 -16.61 3.33
CA SER A 511 -64.70 -17.22 3.84
C SER A 511 -65.69 -17.39 2.70
N ALA A 512 -65.97 -18.65 2.40
CA ALA A 512 -66.97 -19.14 1.48
C ALA A 512 -68.35 -18.53 1.77
N GLY A 513 -69.12 -18.33 0.70
CA GLY A 513 -70.48 -17.82 0.79
C GLY A 513 -71.45 -18.81 1.44
N THR A 514 -72.59 -18.29 1.90
CA THR A 514 -73.87 -18.94 1.61
C THR A 514 -75.04 -17.97 1.77
N SER A 515 -75.93 -18.08 0.80
CA SER A 515 -77.27 -17.53 0.74
C SER A 515 -78.15 -17.99 1.91
N GLN A 516 -79.07 -17.11 2.30
CA GLN A 516 -80.38 -17.38 2.89
C GLN A 516 -80.46 -18.08 4.28
N THR A 517 -81.04 -17.33 5.22
CA THR A 517 -82.13 -17.73 6.14
C THR A 517 -82.49 -19.22 6.13
N THR A 518 -82.51 -19.93 7.27
CA THR A 518 -83.63 -20.03 8.23
C THR A 518 -83.22 -20.82 9.49
N GLN A 519 -83.70 -20.37 10.65
CA GLN A 519 -83.92 -21.04 11.95
C GLN A 519 -83.61 -22.55 12.10
N LYS A 520 -82.89 -22.97 13.17
CA LYS A 520 -83.40 -23.29 14.54
C LYS A 520 -82.48 -24.29 15.30
N SER A 521 -82.21 -23.94 16.56
CA SER A 521 -82.04 -24.77 17.78
C SER A 521 -81.00 -25.90 17.90
N ALA A 522 -80.13 -25.74 18.91
CA ALA A 522 -79.74 -26.69 20.00
C ALA A 522 -79.19 -28.08 19.62
N CYS A 523 -78.21 -28.71 20.28
CA CYS A 523 -77.46 -28.54 21.53
C CYS A 523 -76.24 -29.51 21.48
N CYS A 524 -75.25 -29.29 22.35
CA CYS A 524 -74.26 -30.20 22.97
C CYS A 524 -73.81 -31.47 22.19
N GLY A 525 -72.54 -31.72 21.94
CA GLY A 525 -71.42 -31.68 22.88
C GLY A 525 -70.93 -33.12 23.13
N SER A 526 -69.72 -33.43 22.67
CA SER A 526 -68.81 -34.46 23.18
C SER A 526 -67.43 -34.15 22.64
#